data_AF-A0A9P7REI2-F1
#
_entry.id   AF-A0A9P7REI2-F1
#
_cell.length_a   1.000
_cell.length_b   1.000
_cell.length_c   1.000
_cell.angle_alpha   90.00
_cell.angle_beta   90.00
_cell.angle_gamma   90.00
#
_symmetry.space_group_name_H-M   'P 1'
#
loop_
_entity.id
_entity.type
_entity.pdbx_description
1 polymer ?
#
loop_
_entity_poly.entity_id
_entity_poly.type
_entity_poly.pdbx_seq_one_letter_code
_entity_poly.pdbx_strand_id
1 'polypeptide(L)'
;MKGTFEAENALYTFAPGQVPKPIGWGTYASDPDTHFYLCEFVEMYDDLPGARDWATSVSNLHLNSMGKSPTGQFGFHVTTHLANVPVDNTWNSSWESFWRQQMKSLFDQDDRVHGTDYELTALKTAFLNKVIPRYLGPLESEGRSIKPCLIHSDLWPGNIKPKTSTDELCLFDACAYWGHNE
;
A
#
# COMPACT_ATOMS: atom_id res chain seq x y z
N MET A 1 -2.19 12.66 -8.55
CA MET A 1 -2.58 12.73 -7.11
C MET A 1 -3.83 11.93 -6.73
N LYS A 2 -4.68 11.47 -7.67
CA LYS A 2 -5.85 10.63 -7.33
C LYS A 2 -5.51 9.41 -6.46
N GLY A 3 -4.48 8.66 -6.85
CA GLY A 3 -4.06 7.44 -6.12
C GLY A 3 -3.78 7.71 -4.65
N THR A 4 -2.95 8.71 -4.35
CA THR A 4 -2.65 9.16 -2.98
C THR A 4 -3.93 9.55 -2.23
N PHE A 5 -4.79 10.38 -2.83
CA PHE A 5 -6.02 10.81 -2.17
C PHE A 5 -6.93 9.64 -1.80
N GLU A 6 -7.13 8.70 -2.72
CA GLU A 6 -7.98 7.52 -2.49
C GLU A 6 -7.38 6.55 -1.48
N ALA A 7 -6.05 6.37 -1.48
CA ALA A 7 -5.33 5.57 -0.51
C ALA A 7 -5.47 6.13 0.91
N GLU A 8 -5.20 7.42 1.09
CA GLU A 8 -5.31 8.10 2.37
C GLU A 8 -6.75 8.14 2.87
N ASN A 9 -7.74 8.28 1.97
CA ASN A 9 -9.16 8.23 2.35
C ASN A 9 -9.57 6.84 2.88
N ALA A 10 -9.07 5.78 2.22
CA ALA A 10 -9.33 4.42 2.66
C ALA A 10 -8.73 4.19 4.06
N LEU A 11 -7.48 4.63 4.29
CA LEU A 11 -6.84 4.49 5.60
C LEU A 11 -7.53 5.31 6.68
N TYR A 12 -7.86 6.58 6.41
CA TYR A 12 -8.58 7.46 7.33
C TYR A 12 -9.92 6.84 7.78
N THR A 13 -10.58 6.08 6.90
CA THR A 13 -11.83 5.36 7.24
C THR A 13 -11.64 4.29 8.32
N PHE A 14 -10.49 3.62 8.35
CA PHE A 14 -10.22 2.50 9.27
C PHE A 14 -9.26 2.82 10.43
N ALA A 15 -8.56 3.95 10.34
CA ALA A 15 -7.68 4.49 11.39
C ALA A 15 -7.89 6.01 11.55
N PRO A 16 -9.13 6.46 11.85
CA PRO A 16 -9.40 7.89 12.04
C PRO A 16 -8.56 8.44 13.19
N GLY A 17 -8.02 9.66 13.01
CA GLY A 17 -7.14 10.31 13.99
C GLY A 17 -5.66 9.94 13.88
N GLN A 18 -5.34 8.82 13.20
CA GLN A 18 -3.97 8.37 12.94
C GLN A 18 -3.50 8.64 11.52
N VAL A 19 -4.35 9.18 10.66
CA VAL A 19 -4.03 9.55 9.27
C VAL A 19 -4.46 11.00 9.08
N PRO A 20 -3.64 11.88 8.47
CA PRO A 20 -4.07 13.24 8.16
C PRO A 20 -5.33 13.21 7.31
N LYS A 21 -6.38 13.91 7.74
CA LYS A 21 -7.65 13.90 7.00
C LYS A 21 -7.46 14.38 5.55
N PRO A 22 -7.76 13.56 4.53
CA PRO A 22 -7.70 14.03 3.14
C PRO A 22 -8.77 15.09 2.88
N ILE A 23 -8.40 16.18 2.21
CA ILE A 23 -9.30 17.31 1.90
C ILE A 23 -9.63 17.32 0.41
N GLY A 24 -8.62 17.17 -0.46
CA GLY A 24 -8.84 17.17 -1.89
C GLY A 24 -7.56 16.97 -2.70
N TRP A 25 -7.71 16.89 -4.01
CA TRP A 25 -6.61 16.81 -4.97
C TRP A 25 -7.04 17.42 -6.30
N GLY A 26 -6.08 17.77 -7.15
CA GLY A 26 -6.40 18.32 -8.47
C GLY A 26 -5.19 18.66 -9.31
N THR A 27 -5.46 19.35 -10.42
CA THR A 27 -4.48 19.90 -11.36
C THR A 27 -4.65 21.41 -11.38
N TYR A 28 -3.55 22.14 -11.51
CA TYR A 28 -3.58 23.60 -11.57
C TYR A 28 -4.33 24.06 -12.83
N ALA A 29 -5.16 25.09 -12.70
CA ALA A 29 -5.88 25.63 -13.86
C ALA A 29 -4.93 26.32 -14.86
N SER A 30 -3.82 26.88 -14.37
CA SER A 30 -2.82 27.58 -15.17
C SER A 30 -1.75 26.67 -15.75
N ASP A 31 -1.60 25.45 -15.23
CA ASP A 31 -0.56 24.50 -15.63
C ASP A 31 -1.08 23.06 -15.52
N PRO A 32 -1.36 22.38 -16.65
CA PRO A 32 -1.91 21.03 -16.66
C PRO A 32 -0.94 19.96 -16.16
N ASP A 33 0.37 20.25 -16.08
CA ASP A 33 1.39 19.30 -15.63
C ASP A 33 1.69 19.41 -14.13
N THR A 34 1.11 20.41 -13.46
CA THR A 34 1.26 20.61 -12.01
C THR A 34 0.02 20.11 -11.26
N HIS A 35 0.22 19.16 -10.36
CA HIS A 35 -0.83 18.55 -9.56
C HIS A 35 -0.66 18.81 -8.06
N PHE A 36 -1.75 18.73 -7.30
CA PHE A 36 -1.72 18.89 -5.85
C PHE A 36 -2.57 17.87 -5.12
N TYR A 37 -2.23 17.70 -3.84
CA TYR A 37 -2.99 16.99 -2.83
C TYR A 37 -3.04 17.88 -1.58
N LEU A 38 -4.20 17.93 -0.92
CA LEU A 38 -4.45 18.70 0.29
C LEU A 38 -4.97 17.76 1.37
N CYS A 39 -4.40 17.88 2.56
CA CYS A 39 -4.83 17.17 3.76
C CYS A 39 -4.73 18.07 4.99
N GLU A 40 -5.24 17.57 6.11
CA GLU A 40 -5.01 18.14 7.43
C GLU A 40 -3.52 18.31 7.72
N PHE A 41 -3.16 19.43 8.35
CA PHE A 41 -1.82 19.62 8.88
C PHE A 41 -1.73 18.98 10.27
N VAL A 42 -0.78 18.06 10.45
CA VAL A 42 -0.54 17.36 11.72
C VAL A 42 0.86 17.70 12.22
N GLU A 43 0.96 18.27 13.42
CA GLU A 43 2.24 18.48 14.07
C GLU A 43 2.78 17.16 14.62
N MET A 44 4.03 16.85 14.30
CA MET A 44 4.68 15.57 14.62
C MET A 44 6.08 15.82 15.19
N TYR A 45 6.52 14.94 16.09
CA TYR A 45 7.93 14.85 16.46
C TYR A 45 8.69 14.05 15.40
N ASP A 46 9.91 14.47 15.08
CA ASP A 46 10.82 13.68 14.23
C ASP A 46 11.54 12.60 15.06
N ASP A 47 10.74 11.73 15.68
CA ASP A 47 11.19 10.61 16.50
C ASP A 47 10.63 9.29 15.97
N LEU A 48 11.26 8.19 16.38
CA LEU A 48 10.75 6.85 16.09
C LEU A 48 9.72 6.45 17.14
N PRO A 49 8.56 5.90 16.73
CA PRO A 49 7.62 5.33 17.69
C PRO A 49 8.23 4.12 18.40
N GLY A 50 7.78 3.87 19.63
CA GLY A 50 8.13 2.65 20.36
C GLY A 50 7.70 1.41 19.57
N ALA A 51 8.46 0.31 19.70
CA ALA A 51 8.21 -0.93 18.97
C ALA A 51 6.77 -1.46 19.14
N ARG A 52 6.22 -1.30 20.35
CA ARG A 52 4.86 -1.71 20.69
C ARG A 52 3.81 -0.79 20.07
N ASP A 53 4.09 0.50 20.01
CA ASP A 53 3.12 1.52 19.60
C ASP A 53 2.84 1.43 18.10
N TRP A 54 3.91 1.35 17.29
CA TRP A 54 3.72 1.19 15.84
C TRP A 54 3.08 -0.15 15.50
N ALA A 55 3.50 -1.25 16.15
CA ALA A 55 2.93 -2.57 15.92
C ALA A 55 1.44 -2.60 16.28
N THR A 56 1.06 -1.94 17.38
CA THR A 56 -0.34 -1.80 17.81
C THR A 56 -1.14 -0.99 16.79
N SER A 57 -0.59 0.13 16.33
CA SER A 57 -1.22 0.99 15.32
C SER A 57 -1.51 0.24 14.01
N VAL A 58 -0.53 -0.49 13.49
CA VAL A 58 -0.66 -1.26 12.24
C VAL A 58 -1.60 -2.44 12.42
N SER A 59 -1.49 -3.16 13.53
CA SER A 59 -2.38 -4.28 13.85
C SER A 59 -3.84 -3.82 13.93
N ASN A 60 -4.11 -2.67 14.56
CA ASN A 60 -5.45 -2.10 14.64
C ASN A 60 -6.00 -1.76 13.25
N LEU A 61 -5.21 -1.11 12.39
CA LEU A 61 -5.61 -0.83 11.00
C LEU A 61 -6.00 -2.12 10.25
N HIS A 62 -5.16 -3.15 10.32
CA HIS A 62 -5.41 -4.43 9.67
C HIS A 62 -6.67 -5.10 10.22
N LEU A 63 -6.82 -5.19 11.54
CA LEU A 63 -7.98 -5.80 12.19
C LEU A 63 -9.28 -5.04 11.92
N ASN A 64 -9.25 -3.70 11.94
CA ASN A 64 -10.42 -2.86 11.71
C ASN A 64 -10.94 -2.96 10.27
N SER A 65 -10.06 -3.22 9.31
CA SER A 65 -10.38 -3.29 7.87
C SER A 65 -10.57 -4.73 7.37
N MET A 66 -10.10 -5.75 8.10
CA MET A 66 -10.15 -7.17 7.73
C MET A 66 -11.53 -7.61 7.22
N GLY A 67 -11.57 -8.16 6.01
CA GLY A 67 -12.79 -8.66 5.37
C GLY A 67 -13.75 -7.57 4.87
N LYS A 68 -13.34 -6.30 4.88
CA LYS A 68 -14.15 -5.15 4.41
C LYS A 68 -13.73 -4.63 3.03
N SER A 69 -12.93 -5.41 2.28
CA SER A 69 -12.66 -5.10 0.86
C SER A 69 -13.97 -4.92 0.10
N PRO A 70 -14.18 -3.82 -0.65
CA PRO A 70 -15.44 -3.54 -1.33
C PRO A 70 -15.87 -4.63 -2.32
N THR A 71 -14.91 -5.39 -2.83
CA THR A 71 -15.13 -6.49 -3.79
C THR A 71 -14.98 -7.86 -3.15
N GLY A 72 -14.57 -7.94 -1.88
CA GLY A 72 -14.10 -9.17 -1.23
C GLY A 72 -12.78 -9.72 -1.78
N GLN A 73 -12.14 -9.02 -2.73
CA GLN A 73 -10.91 -9.46 -3.41
C GLN A 73 -9.71 -8.61 -2.97
N PHE A 74 -8.51 -9.02 -3.39
CA PHE A 74 -7.27 -8.26 -3.25
C PHE A 74 -7.15 -7.24 -4.39
N GLY A 75 -6.60 -6.06 -4.11
CA GLY A 75 -6.47 -4.98 -5.08
C GLY A 75 -6.92 -3.62 -4.57
N PHE A 76 -7.10 -2.68 -5.50
CA PHE A 76 -7.56 -1.33 -5.20
C PHE A 76 -8.30 -0.75 -6.42
N HIS A 77 -9.26 0.14 -6.19
CA HIS A 77 -10.11 0.70 -7.26
C HIS A 77 -9.40 1.71 -8.16
N VAL A 78 -8.20 2.15 -7.78
CA VAL A 78 -7.34 3.03 -8.57
C VAL A 78 -5.88 2.55 -8.51
N THR A 79 -5.10 2.92 -9.52
CA THR A 79 -3.64 2.77 -9.49
C THR A 79 -3.06 3.66 -8.38
N THR A 80 -2.34 3.04 -7.43
CA THR A 80 -1.46 3.75 -6.49
C THR A 80 -0.03 3.74 -7.02
N HIS A 81 0.85 4.53 -6.41
CA HIS A 81 2.23 4.66 -6.83
C HIS A 81 3.13 4.50 -5.61
N LEU A 82 4.14 3.63 -5.70
CA LEU A 82 5.24 3.62 -4.76
C LEU A 82 6.25 4.68 -5.22
N ALA A 83 6.29 5.80 -4.50
CA ALA A 83 6.87 7.05 -5.00
C ALA A 83 6.28 7.42 -6.38
N ASN A 84 7.08 7.39 -7.45
CA ASN A 84 6.65 7.68 -8.82
C ASN A 84 6.31 6.42 -9.64
N VAL A 85 6.44 5.22 -9.07
CA VAL A 85 6.26 3.95 -9.80
C VAL A 85 4.81 3.47 -9.68
N PRO A 86 4.02 3.45 -10.77
CA PRO A 86 2.65 2.97 -10.71
C PRO A 86 2.60 1.46 -10.49
N VAL A 87 1.69 1.03 -9.62
CA VAL A 87 1.54 -0.38 -9.22
C VAL A 87 0.23 -0.96 -9.74
N ASP A 88 0.26 -2.16 -10.30
CA ASP A 88 -0.94 -2.83 -10.82
C ASP A 88 -1.79 -3.45 -9.70
N ASN A 89 -2.71 -2.64 -9.19
CA ASN A 89 -3.67 -3.04 -8.16
C ASN A 89 -4.98 -3.61 -8.70
N THR A 90 -5.03 -4.07 -9.96
CA THR A 90 -6.23 -4.68 -10.54
C THR A 90 -6.72 -5.83 -9.66
N TRP A 91 -8.04 -5.87 -9.42
CA TRP A 91 -8.66 -6.83 -8.50
C TRP A 91 -8.37 -8.28 -8.86
N ASN A 92 -8.09 -9.09 -7.84
CA ASN A 92 -7.82 -10.50 -7.97
C ASN A 92 -8.32 -11.28 -6.75
N SER A 93 -8.91 -12.46 -6.98
CA SER A 93 -9.49 -13.29 -5.91
C SER A 93 -8.48 -14.12 -5.13
N SER A 94 -7.26 -14.30 -5.66
CA SER A 94 -6.17 -15.03 -5.00
C SER A 94 -5.05 -14.08 -4.59
N TRP A 95 -4.60 -14.20 -3.35
CA TRP A 95 -3.45 -13.47 -2.83
C TRP A 95 -2.18 -13.79 -3.61
N GLU A 96 -1.92 -15.07 -3.90
CA GLU A 96 -0.77 -15.49 -4.70
C GLU A 96 -0.77 -14.78 -6.07
N SER A 97 -1.91 -14.82 -6.75
CA SER A 97 -2.06 -14.24 -8.09
C SER A 97 -1.91 -12.72 -8.07
N PHE A 98 -2.51 -12.06 -7.06
CA PHE A 98 -2.40 -10.62 -6.87
C PHE A 98 -0.96 -10.17 -6.58
N TRP A 99 -0.27 -10.83 -5.65
CA TRP A 99 1.10 -10.50 -5.29
C TRP A 99 2.05 -10.69 -6.48
N ARG A 100 1.88 -11.80 -7.23
CA ARG A 100 2.61 -12.04 -8.47
C ARG A 100 2.39 -10.93 -9.50
N GLN A 101 1.13 -10.48 -9.67
CA GLN A 101 0.77 -9.39 -10.58
C GLN A 101 1.46 -8.08 -10.19
N GLN A 102 1.38 -7.65 -8.92
CA GLN A 102 2.05 -6.45 -8.44
C GLN A 102 3.57 -6.53 -8.66
N MET A 103 4.22 -7.62 -8.23
CA MET A 103 5.67 -7.80 -8.39
C MET A 103 6.09 -7.77 -9.85
N LYS A 104 5.31 -8.41 -10.74
CA LYS A 104 5.56 -8.35 -12.18
C LYS A 104 5.46 -6.90 -12.68
N SER A 105 4.44 -6.16 -12.26
CA SER A 105 4.27 -4.75 -12.69
C SER A 105 5.48 -3.90 -12.30
N LEU A 106 6.04 -4.08 -11.10
CA LEU A 106 7.25 -3.38 -10.67
C LEU A 106 8.47 -3.76 -11.51
N PHE A 107 8.67 -5.05 -11.81
CA PHE A 107 9.75 -5.49 -12.69
C PHE A 107 9.62 -4.98 -14.12
N ASP A 108 8.39 -4.90 -14.65
CA ASP A 108 8.14 -4.34 -15.98
C ASP A 108 8.46 -2.83 -16.01
N GLN A 109 8.23 -2.08 -14.91
CA GLN A 109 8.62 -0.67 -14.84
C GLN A 109 10.15 -0.52 -14.77
N ASP A 110 10.81 -1.35 -13.99
CA ASP A 110 12.28 -1.40 -13.93
C ASP A 110 12.90 -1.66 -15.32
N ASP A 111 12.40 -2.65 -16.06
CA ASP A 111 12.87 -2.97 -17.41
C ASP A 111 12.61 -1.81 -18.41
N ARG A 112 11.54 -1.03 -18.24
CA ARG A 112 11.26 0.14 -19.09
C ARG A 112 12.26 1.26 -18.88
N VAL A 113 12.74 1.45 -17.65
CA VAL A 113 13.66 2.55 -17.30
C VAL A 113 15.11 2.15 -17.61
N HIS A 114 15.50 0.93 -17.28
CA HIS A 114 16.89 0.49 -17.34
C HIS A 114 17.22 -0.39 -18.55
N GLY A 115 16.20 -0.86 -19.28
CA GLY A 115 16.36 -1.90 -20.28
C GLY A 115 16.37 -3.30 -19.64
N THR A 116 16.40 -4.33 -20.49
CA THR A 116 16.40 -5.72 -20.03
C THR A 116 17.81 -6.24 -19.81
N ASP A 117 17.99 -7.00 -18.73
CA ASP A 117 19.18 -7.80 -18.45
C ASP A 117 18.85 -9.30 -18.46
N TYR A 118 19.73 -10.13 -19.03
CA TYR A 118 19.46 -11.56 -19.19
C TYR A 118 19.41 -12.31 -17.86
N GLU A 119 20.37 -12.06 -16.96
CA GLU A 119 20.45 -12.75 -15.68
C GLU A 119 19.28 -12.32 -14.79
N LEU A 120 18.99 -11.02 -14.74
CA LEU A 120 17.87 -10.48 -14.00
C LEU A 120 16.54 -11.00 -14.56
N THR A 121 16.38 -11.12 -15.88
CA THR A 121 15.17 -11.70 -16.50
C THR A 121 14.98 -13.16 -16.08
N ALA A 122 16.07 -13.95 -16.04
CA ALA A 122 16.01 -15.33 -15.58
C ALA A 122 15.61 -15.41 -14.09
N LEU A 123 16.13 -14.51 -13.25
CA LEU A 123 15.78 -14.41 -11.83
C LEU A 123 14.32 -13.97 -11.63
N LYS A 124 13.87 -12.91 -12.31
CA LYS A 124 12.46 -12.44 -12.32
C LYS A 124 11.52 -13.59 -12.70
N THR A 125 11.85 -14.34 -13.75
CA THR A 125 11.08 -15.50 -14.20
C THR A 125 11.01 -16.61 -13.15
N ALA A 126 12.16 -16.96 -12.54
CA ALA A 126 12.19 -17.96 -11.48
C ALA A 126 11.41 -17.50 -10.25
N PHE A 127 11.55 -16.24 -9.85
CA PHE A 127 10.83 -15.67 -8.72
C PHE A 127 9.30 -15.75 -8.93
N LEU A 128 8.81 -15.23 -10.06
CA LEU A 128 7.39 -15.18 -10.38
C LEU A 128 6.76 -16.58 -10.57
N ASN A 129 7.48 -17.54 -11.17
CA ASN A 129 6.90 -18.83 -11.55
C ASN A 129 7.27 -19.98 -10.61
N LYS A 130 8.25 -19.81 -9.72
CA LYS A 130 8.70 -20.87 -8.80
C LYS A 130 8.66 -20.46 -7.34
N VAL A 131 9.11 -19.25 -7.00
CA VAL A 131 9.21 -18.81 -5.60
C VAL A 131 7.83 -18.40 -5.08
N ILE A 132 7.14 -17.49 -5.77
CA ILE A 132 5.82 -17.01 -5.34
C ILE A 132 4.83 -18.15 -5.15
N PRO A 133 4.63 -19.09 -6.10
CA PRO A 133 3.66 -20.18 -5.91
C PRO A 133 4.03 -21.14 -4.76
N ARG A 134 5.33 -21.36 -4.51
CA ARG A 134 5.77 -22.22 -3.40
C ARG A 134 5.58 -21.57 -2.04
N TYR A 135 5.71 -20.25 -1.97
CA TYR A 135 5.65 -19.52 -0.70
C TYR A 135 4.22 -19.10 -0.35
N LEU A 136 3.47 -18.56 -1.31
CA LEU A 136 2.13 -18.02 -1.09
C LEU A 136 1.02 -19.04 -1.36
N GLY A 137 1.21 -19.96 -2.31
CA GLY A 137 0.21 -20.98 -2.64
C GLY A 137 -0.26 -21.83 -1.45
N PRO A 138 0.61 -22.22 -0.50
CA PRO A 138 0.18 -22.89 0.73
C PRO A 138 -0.84 -22.07 1.54
N LEU A 139 -0.76 -20.74 1.56
CA LEU A 139 -1.64 -19.90 2.39
C LEU A 139 -3.11 -19.96 1.95
N GLU A 140 -3.37 -20.36 0.71
CA GLU A 140 -4.72 -20.48 0.12
C GLU A 140 -5.09 -21.94 -0.24
N SER A 141 -4.29 -22.91 0.23
CA SER A 141 -4.51 -24.34 -0.02
C SER A 141 -4.92 -25.12 1.23
N GLU A 142 -5.38 -26.35 1.05
CA GLU A 142 -5.73 -27.26 2.16
C GLU A 142 -6.83 -26.69 3.09
N GLY A 143 -7.76 -25.92 2.51
CA GLY A 143 -8.85 -25.27 3.25
C GLY A 143 -8.47 -23.96 3.93
N ARG A 144 -7.22 -23.50 3.79
CA ARG A 144 -6.80 -22.16 4.23
C ARG A 144 -7.30 -21.09 3.26
N SER A 145 -7.50 -19.89 3.78
CA SER A 145 -7.89 -18.72 3.01
C SER A 145 -7.36 -17.48 3.69
N ILE A 146 -7.02 -16.48 2.89
CA ILE A 146 -6.63 -15.15 3.37
C ILE A 146 -7.84 -14.23 3.22
N LYS A 147 -8.12 -13.45 4.28
CA LYS A 147 -9.09 -12.35 4.20
C LYS A 147 -8.33 -11.06 3.88
N PRO A 148 -8.70 -10.34 2.82
CA PRO A 148 -8.08 -9.05 2.52
C PRO A 148 -8.32 -8.06 3.67
N CYS A 149 -7.30 -7.31 4.04
CA CYS A 149 -7.41 -6.10 4.88
C CYS A 149 -6.71 -4.94 4.18
N LEU A 150 -6.92 -3.72 4.66
CA LEU A 150 -6.30 -2.53 4.07
C LEU A 150 -4.85 -2.40 4.55
N ILE A 151 -3.92 -2.31 3.60
CA ILE A 151 -2.47 -2.25 3.84
C ILE A 151 -1.96 -0.86 3.49
N HIS A 152 -1.07 -0.27 4.33
CA HIS A 152 -0.39 1.00 4.04
C HIS A 152 0.63 0.91 2.90
N SER A 153 1.30 -0.25 2.81
CA SER A 153 2.29 -0.72 1.81
C SER A 153 3.58 0.08 1.64
N ASP A 154 3.65 1.32 2.12
CA ASP A 154 4.90 2.08 2.23
C ASP A 154 5.19 2.51 3.68
N LEU A 155 5.10 1.56 4.62
CA LEU A 155 5.29 1.86 6.03
C LEU A 155 6.74 1.62 6.45
N TRP A 156 7.45 2.71 6.70
CA TRP A 156 8.83 2.75 7.18
C TRP A 156 9.00 3.93 8.15
N PRO A 157 10.14 4.05 8.86
CA PRO A 157 10.37 5.14 9.82
C PRO A 157 10.11 6.58 9.33
N GLY A 158 10.12 6.82 8.01
CA GLY A 158 9.79 8.10 7.41
C GLY A 158 8.29 8.41 7.37
N ASN A 159 7.43 7.38 7.41
CA ASN A 159 5.98 7.46 7.13
C ASN A 159 5.11 7.14 8.36
N ILE A 160 5.73 7.08 9.54
CA ILE A 160 5.02 6.96 10.81
C ILE A 160 5.72 7.76 11.92
N LYS A 161 5.00 8.70 12.54
CA LYS A 161 5.57 9.62 13.53
C LYS A 161 4.64 9.86 14.72
N PRO A 162 5.18 10.08 15.94
CA PRO A 162 4.37 10.51 17.08
C PRO A 162 3.78 11.90 16.83
N LYS A 163 2.50 12.08 17.16
CA LYS A 163 1.86 13.40 17.14
C LYS A 163 2.35 14.23 18.33
N THR A 164 2.38 15.56 18.18
CA THR A 164 2.71 16.46 19.31
C THR A 164 1.51 16.72 20.22
N SER A 165 0.29 16.58 19.68
CA SER A 165 -0.96 16.93 20.36
C SER A 165 -1.59 15.77 21.14
N THR A 166 -1.21 14.52 20.83
CA THR A 166 -1.73 13.30 21.45
C THR A 166 -0.64 12.23 21.53
N ASP A 167 -0.86 11.18 22.34
CA ASP A 167 0.02 10.00 22.40
C ASP A 167 -0.17 9.04 21.18
N GLU A 168 -0.88 9.48 20.14
CA GLU A 168 -1.14 8.67 18.95
C GLU A 168 -0.04 8.84 17.90
N LEU A 169 0.08 7.82 17.04
CA LEU A 169 0.93 7.89 15.87
C LEU A 169 0.16 8.41 14.66
N CYS A 170 0.85 9.17 13.82
CA CYS A 170 0.42 9.61 12.51
C CYS A 170 1.09 8.74 11.44
N LEU A 171 0.29 8.06 10.61
CA LEU A 171 0.70 7.35 9.40
C LEU A 171 0.37 8.24 8.21
N PHE A 172 1.24 8.27 7.21
CA PHE A 172 1.08 9.12 6.03
C PHE A 172 1.91 8.61 4.86
N ASP A 173 1.60 9.11 3.67
CA ASP A 173 2.26 8.77 2.40
C ASP A 173 2.04 7.29 2.02
N ALA A 174 0.77 6.88 2.07
CA ALA A 174 0.39 5.51 1.82
C ALA A 174 0.25 5.17 0.33
N CYS A 175 0.59 3.92 0.01
CA CYS A 175 0.43 3.32 -1.31
C CYS A 175 -0.69 2.26 -1.31
N ALA A 176 -1.79 2.55 -0.60
CA ALA A 176 -2.67 1.54 -0.04
C ALA A 176 -3.33 0.58 -1.04
N TYR A 177 -3.55 -0.66 -0.61
CA TYR A 177 -4.35 -1.67 -1.31
C TYR A 177 -4.96 -2.67 -0.33
N TRP A 178 -5.95 -3.45 -0.79
CA TRP A 178 -6.51 -4.58 -0.06
C TRP A 178 -5.64 -5.82 -0.25
N GLY A 179 -5.01 -6.31 0.83
CA GLY A 179 -3.93 -7.28 0.81
C GLY A 179 -3.93 -8.25 2.00
N HIS A 180 -2.91 -9.12 2.03
CA HIS A 180 -2.61 -9.92 3.21
C HIS A 180 -1.91 -9.07 4.29
N ASN A 181 -2.22 -9.31 5.56
CA ASN A 181 -1.70 -8.58 6.73
C ASN A 181 -0.36 -9.10 7.27
N GLU A 182 0.28 -10.03 6.55
CA GLU A 182 1.60 -10.61 6.87
C GLU A 182 2.67 -9.55 7.14
#